data_AF-A0A227IYX5-F1
#
_entry.id   AF-A0A227IYX5-F1
#
_cell.length_a   1.000
_cell.length_b   1.000
_cell.length_c   1.000
_cell.angle_alpha   90.00
_cell.angle_beta   90.00
_cell.angle_gamma   90.00
#
_symmetry.space_group_name_H-M   'P 1'
#
loop_
_entity.id
_entity.type
_entity.pdbx_description
1 polymer ?
#
loop_
_entity_poly.entity_id
_entity_poly.type
_entity_poly.pdbx_seq_one_letter_code
_entity_poly.pdbx_strand_id
1 'polypeptide(L)'
;AVYSNLANSAKEWLLEELKRIHQFEFASDNGSQIIFKGNPTLDEGAYKLKVAEESIKIEAGSSSGFTHACATLLQLIKVGDQPAS
;
A
#
# COMPACT_ATOMS: atom_id res chain seq x y z
N ALA A 1 9.43 2.37 12.49
CA ALA A 1 8.55 1.29 12.00
C ALA A 1 9.41 0.14 11.51
N VAL A 2 9.04 -1.12 11.74
CA VAL A 2 9.78 -2.28 11.20
C VAL A 2 9.37 -2.45 9.74
N TYR A 3 10.20 -1.93 8.84
CA TYR A 3 10.08 -2.17 7.41
C TYR A 3 10.53 -3.61 7.13
N SER A 4 9.62 -4.42 6.58
CA SER A 4 9.97 -5.78 6.16
C SER A 4 10.54 -5.75 4.75
N ASN A 5 11.71 -6.37 4.53
CA ASN A 5 12.26 -6.54 3.18
C ASN A 5 11.30 -7.31 2.25
N LEU A 6 10.39 -8.11 2.81
CA LEU A 6 9.33 -8.81 2.06
C LEU A 6 8.36 -7.85 1.37
N ALA A 7 8.25 -6.60 1.83
CA ALA A 7 7.33 -5.62 1.29
C ALA A 7 7.92 -4.79 0.13
N ASN A 8 9.23 -4.84 -0.11
CA ASN A 8 9.90 -3.91 -1.03
C ASN A 8 9.32 -3.99 -2.45
N SER A 9 9.24 -5.19 -3.03
CA SER A 9 8.70 -5.37 -4.39
C SER A 9 7.23 -4.98 -4.49
N ALA A 10 6.41 -5.29 -3.47
CA ALA A 10 5.00 -4.92 -3.45
C ALA A 10 4.80 -3.40 -3.30
N LYS A 11 5.67 -2.73 -2.54
CA LYS A 11 5.69 -1.27 -2.39
C LYS A 11 6.07 -0.61 -3.72
N GLU A 12 7.17 -1.05 -4.34
CA GLU A 12 7.61 -0.53 -5.65
C GLU A 12 6.50 -0.67 -6.69
N TRP A 13 5.91 -1.86 -6.80
CA TRP A 13 4.80 -2.13 -7.71
C TRP A 13 3.59 -1.24 -7.45
N LEU A 14 3.19 -1.05 -6.19
CA LEU A 14 2.08 -0.14 -5.85
C LEU A 14 2.33 1.30 -6.32
N LEU A 15 3.56 1.81 -6.13
CA LEU A 15 3.93 3.17 -6.54
C LEU A 15 3.91 3.32 -8.06
N GLU A 16 4.42 2.33 -8.79
CA GLU A 16 4.39 2.30 -10.25
C GLU A 16 2.95 2.30 -10.78
N GLU A 17 2.08 1.47 -10.20
CA GLU A 17 0.69 1.35 -10.63
C GLU A 17 -0.15 2.59 -10.29
N LEU A 18 0.09 3.24 -9.15
CA LEU A 18 -0.57 4.50 -8.81
C LEU A 18 -0.19 5.61 -9.79
N LYS A 19 1.09 5.71 -10.15
CA LYS A 19 1.55 6.64 -11.17
C LYS A 19 0.94 6.32 -12.53
N ARG A 20 0.92 5.04 -12.92
CA ARG A 20 0.42 4.60 -14.23
C ARG A 20 -1.09 4.80 -14.38
N ILE A 21 -1.89 4.38 -13.39
CA ILE A 21 -3.35 4.35 -13.47
C ILE A 21 -3.95 5.72 -13.12
N HIS A 22 -3.42 6.36 -12.08
CA HIS A 22 -4.04 7.54 -11.48
C HIS A 22 -3.23 8.83 -11.67
N GLN A 23 -2.07 8.75 -12.35
CA GLN A 23 -1.13 9.88 -12.47
C GLN A 23 -0.77 10.48 -11.11
N PHE A 24 -0.84 9.66 -10.06
CA PHE A 24 -0.58 10.06 -8.69
C PHE A 24 0.84 9.68 -8.31
N GLU A 25 1.65 10.68 -7.98
CA GLU A 25 3.00 10.49 -7.46
C GLU A 25 3.04 10.81 -5.97
N PHE A 26 3.53 9.87 -5.16
CA PHE A 26 3.85 10.17 -3.77
C PHE A 26 5.04 11.11 -3.71
N ALA A 27 4.85 12.30 -3.14
CA ALA A 27 5.96 13.18 -2.80
C ALA A 27 6.88 12.47 -1.80
N SER A 28 8.18 12.45 -2.07
CA SER A 28 9.20 11.79 -1.26
C SER A 28 9.30 12.30 0.18
N ASP A 29 8.78 13.51 0.45
CA ASP A 29 9.26 14.32 1.57
C ASP A 29 8.32 14.42 2.78
N ASN A 30 7.12 13.81 2.76
CA ASN A 30 6.21 13.87 3.90
C ASN A 30 5.79 12.47 4.33
N GLY A 31 6.54 11.90 5.28
CA GLY A 31 6.20 10.74 6.12
C GLY A 31 5.13 9.82 5.55
N SER A 32 5.54 8.85 4.75
CA SER A 32 4.68 7.89 4.04
C SER A 32 3.42 7.51 4.83
N GLN A 33 2.26 8.00 4.39
CA GLN A 33 0.94 7.65 4.96
C GLN A 33 0.68 6.14 4.91
N ILE A 34 1.37 5.41 4.02
CA ILE A 34 1.30 3.95 3.93
C ILE A 34 2.46 3.32 4.71
N ILE A 35 2.12 2.52 5.71
CA ILE A 35 3.06 1.81 6.59
C ILE A 35 3.01 0.32 6.26
N PHE A 36 4.14 -0.24 5.85
CA PHE A 36 4.33 -1.67 5.63
C PHE A 36 5.01 -2.29 6.86
N LYS A 37 4.36 -3.28 7.47
CA LYS A 37 4.86 -3.94 8.70
C LYS A 37 4.81 -5.46 8.55
N GLY A 38 5.91 -6.14 8.85
CA GLY A 38 5.93 -7.60 8.92
C GLY A 38 5.05 -8.12 10.06
N ASN A 39 4.30 -9.18 9.80
CA ASN A 39 3.49 -9.88 10.80
C ASN A 39 3.60 -11.40 10.60
N PRO A 40 4.49 -12.08 11.35
CA PRO A 40 4.77 -13.51 11.16
C PRO A 40 3.63 -14.44 11.59
N THR A 41 2.55 -13.91 12.16
CA THR A 41 1.37 -14.72 12.54
C THR A 41 0.37 -14.89 11.39
N LEU A 42 0.65 -14.29 10.23
CA LEU A 42 -0.19 -14.38 9.04
C LEU A 42 0.40 -15.40 8.08
N ASP A 43 -0.43 -16.34 7.64
CA ASP A 43 -0.03 -17.39 6.70
C ASP A 43 0.38 -16.82 5.32
N GLU A 44 0.94 -17.69 4.47
CA GLU A 44 1.32 -17.33 3.10
C GLU A 44 0.14 -16.70 2.34
N GLY A 45 0.37 -15.55 1.70
CA GLY A 45 -0.67 -14.80 0.99
C GLY A 45 -1.66 -14.03 1.87
N ALA A 46 -1.69 -14.25 3.19
CA ALA A 46 -2.58 -13.54 4.09
C ALA A 46 -2.06 -12.13 4.41
N TYR A 47 -2.99 -11.19 4.57
CA TYR A 47 -2.67 -9.81 4.89
C TYR A 47 -3.74 -9.15 5.78
N LYS A 48 -3.37 -8.04 6.40
CA LYS A 48 -4.30 -7.07 7.00
C LYS A 48 -4.08 -5.71 6.35
N LEU A 49 -5.16 -5.09 5.88
CA LEU A 49 -5.18 -3.72 5.39
C LEU A 49 -6.08 -2.90 6.31
N LYS A 50 -5.54 -1.86 6.93
CA LYS A 50 -6.29 -0.94 7.78
C LYS A 50 -6.12 0.49 7.29
N VAL A 51 -7.21 1.12 6.90
CA VAL A 51 -7.27 2.54 6.55
C VAL A 51 -7.78 3.32 7.77
N ALA A 52 -7.04 4.35 8.17
CA ALA A 52 -7.41 5.32 9.20
C ALA A 52 -7.28 6.74 8.62
N GLU A 53 -7.74 7.75 9.35
CA GLU A 53 -7.75 9.15 8.88
C GLU A 53 -6.36 9.65 8.48
N GLU A 54 -5.33 9.28 9.25
CA GLU A 54 -3.96 9.78 9.05
C GLU A 54 -3.01 8.77 8.39
N SER A 55 -3.40 7.50 8.29
CA SER A 55 -2.51 6.47 7.76
C SER A 55 -3.23 5.23 7.24
N ILE A 56 -2.55 4.54 6.32
CA ILE A 56 -2.89 3.23 5.82
C ILE A 56 -1.82 2.26 6.33
N LYS A 57 -2.23 1.16 6.96
CA LYS A 57 -1.33 0.14 7.47
C LYS A 57 -1.56 -1.18 6.76
N ILE A 58 -0.47 -1.75 6.23
CA ILE A 58 -0.43 -3.06 5.60
C ILE A 58 0.43 -3.98 6.47
N GLU A 59 -0.14 -5.10 6.89
CA GLU A 59 0.56 -6.17 7.61
C GLU A 59 0.49 -7.48 6.84
N ALA A 60 1.61 -8.17 6.67
CA ALA A 60 1.68 -9.49 6.03
C ALA A 60 2.86 -10.31 6.56
N GLY A 61 2.75 -11.64 6.49
CA GLY A 61 3.81 -12.60 6.85
C GLY A 61 4.69 -13.02 5.66
N SER A 62 4.30 -12.66 4.44
CA SER A 62 4.89 -13.12 3.18
C SER A 62 4.92 -12.01 2.14
N SER A 63 5.80 -12.13 1.14
CA SER A 63 5.84 -11.20 0.01
C SER A 63 4.53 -11.21 -0.79
N SER A 64 3.93 -12.41 -0.98
CA SER A 64 2.65 -12.57 -1.66
C SER A 64 1.51 -11.85 -0.91
N GLY A 65 1.48 -11.92 0.42
CA GLY A 65 0.52 -11.18 1.23
C GLY A 65 0.63 -9.66 1.07
N PHE A 66 1.86 -9.12 1.01
CA PHE A 66 2.05 -7.70 0.69
C PHE A 66 1.54 -7.34 -0.72
N THR A 67 1.80 -8.18 -1.73
CA THR A 67 1.28 -7.98 -3.09
C THR A 67 -0.26 -7.98 -3.13
N HIS A 68 -0.91 -8.94 -2.47
CA HIS A 68 -2.37 -8.99 -2.38
C HIS A 68 -2.97 -7.75 -1.69
N ALA A 69 -2.32 -7.28 -0.61
CA ALA A 69 -2.73 -6.07 0.08
C ALA A 69 -2.63 -4.82 -0.82
N CYS A 70 -1.52 -4.68 -1.56
CA CYS A 70 -1.35 -3.59 -2.52
C CYS A 70 -2.40 -3.63 -3.64
N ALA A 71 -2.69 -4.81 -4.19
CA ALA A 71 -3.72 -4.96 -5.21
C ALA A 71 -5.11 -4.57 -4.69
N THR A 72 -5.42 -4.95 -3.44
CA THR A 72 -6.66 -4.55 -2.77
C THR A 72 -6.72 -3.04 -2.55
N LEU A 73 -5.61 -2.43 -2.11
CA LEU A 73 -5.54 -0.99 -1.90
C LEU A 73 -5.74 -0.21 -3.20
N LEU A 74 -5.12 -0.64 -4.31
CA LEU A 74 -5.33 -0.03 -5.63
C LEU A 74 -6.81 0.01 -6.02
N GLN A 75 -7.56 -1.06 -5.76
CA GLN A 75 -8.99 -1.13 -6.06
C GLN A 75 -9.84 -0.22 -5.14
N LEU A 76 -9.37 0.03 -3.92
CA LEU A 76 -10.10 0.82 -2.92
C LEU A 76 -9.94 2.33 -3.16
N ILE A 77 -8.83 2.75 -3.76
CA ILE A 77 -8.53 4.16 -4.01
C ILE A 77 -9.57 4.75 -4.97
N LYS A 78 -10.19 5.83 -4.51
CA LYS A 78 -11.04 6.69 -5.34
C LYS A 78 -10.28 7.99 -5.56
N VAL A 79 -9.80 8.19 -6.77
CA VAL A 79 -9.35 9.52 -7.19
C VAL A 79 -10.62 10.35 -7.33
N GLY A 80 -10.76 11.38 -6.50
CA GLY A 80 -11.96 12.22 -6.52
C GLY A 80 -12.19 12.76 -7.94
N ASP A 81 -13.45 12.77 -8.39
CA ASP A 81 -13.83 13.59 -9.53
C ASP A 81 -13.38 15.01 -9.18
N GLN A 82 -12.43 15.56 -9.95
CA GLN A 82 -12.28 17.01 -10.01
C GLN A 82 -13.68 17.54 -10.34
N PRO A 83 -14.30 18.39 -9.50
CA PRO A 83 -15.52 19.05 -9.94
C PRO A 83 -15.17 19.75 -11.25
N ALA A 84 -15.86 19.38 -12.32
CA ALA A 84 -15.77 20.10 -13.58
C ALA A 84 -16.00 21.57 -13.26
N SER A 85 -15.01 22.39 -13.65
CA SER A 85 -14.88 23.82 -13.38
C SER A 85 -16.18 24.60 -13.54
#